data_AF-A0A959Z376-F1
#
_entry.id   AF-A0A959Z376-F1
#
_cell.length_a   1.000
_cell.length_b   1.000
_cell.length_c   1.000
_cell.angle_alpha   90.00
_cell.angle_beta   90.00
_cell.angle_gamma   90.00
#
_symmetry.space_group_name_H-M   'P 1'
#
loop_
_entity.id
_entity.type
_entity.pdbx_description
1 polymer ?
#
loop_
_entity_poly.entity_id
_entity_poly.type
_entity_poly.pdbx_seq_one_letter_code
_entity_poly.pdbx_strand_id
1 'polypeptide(L)'
;MRRTTLPFALLLSAVMHAQDPLTVLYEEQFHFGPPLYENPEDSAAYAQFRKSLQRAEPDEEPADSHYRMIWREHQQGGRHTVSRGDGTTVMPTRGESGVDELIQYTHFRAVDGRDVILVTYERPCAMICRSAIYYVAE
;
A
#
# COMPACT_ATOMS: atom_id res chain seq x y z
N MET A 1 -18.43 -46.41 -37.37
CA MET A 1 -18.90 -45.95 -36.05
C MET A 1 -17.86 -45.00 -35.47
N ARG A 2 -18.20 -43.71 -35.36
CA ARG A 2 -17.38 -42.67 -34.71
C ARG A 2 -17.72 -42.66 -33.21
N ARG A 3 -16.72 -42.67 -32.33
CA ARG A 3 -16.77 -42.01 -31.02
C ARG A 3 -15.36 -41.58 -30.65
N THR A 4 -15.11 -40.31 -30.96
CA THR A 4 -13.97 -39.52 -30.53
C THR A 4 -14.27 -39.05 -29.10
N THR A 5 -13.38 -39.34 -28.15
CA THR A 5 -13.34 -38.64 -26.85
C THR A 5 -11.93 -38.09 -26.69
N LEU A 6 -11.81 -36.79 -27.00
CA LEU A 6 -10.64 -35.96 -26.76
C LEU A 6 -10.47 -35.69 -25.24
N PRO A 7 -9.26 -35.30 -24.82
CA PRO A 7 -8.71 -35.62 -23.51
C PRO A 7 -9.13 -34.63 -22.43
N PHE A 8 -9.29 -35.16 -21.21
CA PHE A 8 -9.48 -34.48 -19.93
C PHE A 8 -8.28 -33.58 -19.51
N ALA A 9 -7.31 -33.37 -20.40
CA ALA A 9 -6.02 -32.74 -20.10
C ALA A 9 -5.97 -31.22 -20.38
N LEU A 10 -7.09 -30.58 -20.72
CA LEU A 10 -7.13 -29.13 -21.03
C LEU A 10 -7.55 -28.24 -19.85
N LEU A 11 -7.88 -28.80 -18.69
CA LEU A 11 -8.30 -28.01 -17.52
C LEU A 11 -7.16 -27.61 -16.57
N LEU A 12 -5.91 -28.05 -16.81
CA LEU A 12 -4.77 -27.74 -15.94
C LEU A 12 -3.88 -26.58 -16.40
N SER A 13 -4.12 -25.97 -17.56
CA SER A 13 -3.26 -24.88 -18.08
C SER A 13 -3.71 -23.47 -17.68
N ALA A 14 -4.82 -23.31 -16.96
CA ALA A 14 -5.39 -21.99 -16.66
C ALA A 14 -4.96 -21.39 -15.29
N VAL A 15 -4.16 -22.11 -14.48
CA VAL A 15 -3.75 -21.62 -13.15
C VAL A 15 -2.31 -21.07 -13.11
N MET A 16 -1.56 -21.15 -14.22
CA MET A 16 -0.13 -20.80 -14.24
C MET A 16 0.25 -19.48 -14.94
N HIS A 17 -0.69 -18.58 -15.24
CA HIS A 17 -0.38 -17.30 -15.90
C HIS A 17 -0.95 -16.04 -15.20
N ALA A 18 -1.29 -16.13 -13.92
CA ALA A 18 -1.62 -14.94 -13.11
C ALA A 18 -0.41 -14.37 -12.33
N GLN A 19 0.80 -14.90 -12.56
CA GLN A 19 2.02 -14.25 -12.11
C GLN A 19 2.38 -13.15 -13.10
N ASP A 20 1.61 -12.05 -12.99
CA ASP A 20 1.92 -10.75 -13.56
C ASP A 20 3.36 -10.37 -13.17
N PRO A 21 4.23 -9.93 -14.10
CA PRO A 21 5.58 -9.50 -13.76
C PRO A 21 5.51 -8.13 -13.07
N LEU A 22 5.12 -8.12 -11.79
CA LEU A 22 5.36 -7.02 -10.85
C LEU A 22 6.81 -7.06 -10.34
N THR A 23 7.76 -7.29 -11.24
CA THR A 23 9.19 -7.07 -11.06
C THR A 23 9.38 -5.56 -11.27
N VAL A 24 9.77 -4.71 -10.31
CA VAL A 24 11.04 -4.68 -9.57
C VAL A 24 10.94 -3.78 -8.30
N LEU A 25 9.76 -3.36 -7.83
CA LEU A 25 9.65 -2.41 -6.69
C LEU A 25 9.19 -3.01 -5.34
N TYR A 26 8.85 -4.29 -5.28
CA TYR A 26 8.21 -4.91 -4.11
C TYR A 26 8.85 -6.23 -3.64
N GLU A 27 10.15 -6.43 -3.87
CA GLU A 27 10.93 -7.34 -3.03
C GLU A 27 11.21 -6.69 -1.66
N GLU A 28 10.20 -6.13 -0.99
CA GLU A 28 10.23 -6.04 0.47
C GLU A 28 9.96 -7.47 0.97
N GLN A 29 11.02 -8.27 0.97
CA GLN A 29 11.10 -9.50 1.76
C GLN A 29 10.55 -9.19 3.15
N PHE A 30 9.69 -10.07 3.68
CA PHE A 30 8.95 -9.92 4.94
C PHE A 30 9.85 -9.74 6.18
N HIS A 31 10.60 -8.64 6.27
CA HIS A 31 11.45 -8.30 7.41
C HIS A 31 10.62 -8.13 8.70
N PHE A 32 9.31 -7.87 8.55
CA PHE A 32 8.35 -7.67 9.64
C PHE A 32 7.24 -8.73 9.70
N GLY A 33 7.42 -9.88 9.04
CA GLY A 33 6.40 -10.92 8.94
C GLY A 33 5.18 -10.52 8.09
N PRO A 34 4.16 -11.38 7.98
CA PRO A 34 2.94 -11.07 7.25
C PRO A 34 2.11 -9.99 7.99
N PRO A 35 1.36 -9.14 7.25
CA PRO A 35 0.51 -8.13 7.87
C PRO A 35 -0.63 -8.77 8.67
N LEU A 36 -0.81 -8.30 9.90
CA LEU A 36 -1.97 -8.56 10.74
C LEU A 36 -2.93 -7.38 10.61
N TYR A 37 -4.14 -7.66 10.15
CA TYR A 37 -5.18 -6.64 9.99
C TYR A 37 -5.99 -6.51 11.27
N GLU A 38 -6.34 -5.27 11.64
CA GLU A 38 -7.22 -5.02 12.79
C GLU A 38 -8.59 -5.67 12.58
N ASN A 39 -9.16 -5.57 11.37
CA ASN A 39 -10.36 -6.30 10.98
C ASN A 39 -10.08 -7.20 9.75
N PRO A 40 -10.67 -8.41 9.66
CA PRO A 40 -10.42 -9.32 8.54
C PRO A 40 -10.75 -8.73 7.15
N GLU A 41 -11.83 -7.96 7.05
CA GLU A 41 -12.30 -7.30 5.83
C GLU A 41 -11.32 -6.24 5.30
N ASP A 42 -10.45 -5.71 6.16
CA ASP A 42 -9.47 -4.70 5.78
C ASP A 42 -8.38 -5.26 4.87
N SER A 43 -8.14 -6.57 4.90
CA SER A 43 -7.11 -7.21 4.07
C SER A 43 -7.30 -6.98 2.56
N ALA A 44 -8.51 -7.25 2.06
CA ALA A 44 -8.83 -7.08 0.64
C ALA A 44 -8.90 -5.60 0.26
N ALA A 45 -9.52 -4.76 1.09
CA ALA A 45 -9.65 -3.33 0.85
C ALA A 45 -8.29 -2.63 0.82
N TYR A 46 -7.40 -2.99 1.75
CA TYR A 46 -6.05 -2.48 1.82
C TYR A 46 -5.21 -2.90 0.60
N ALA A 47 -5.27 -4.19 0.23
CA ALA A 47 -4.57 -4.70 -0.94
C ALA A 47 -5.05 -4.03 -2.24
N GLN A 48 -6.36 -3.81 -2.39
CA GLN A 48 -6.92 -3.10 -3.52
C GLN A 48 -6.48 -1.63 -3.54
N PHE A 49 -6.53 -0.96 -2.38
CA PHE A 49 -6.05 0.41 -2.25
C PHE A 49 -4.60 0.53 -2.68
N ARG A 50 -3.68 -0.29 -2.15
CA ARG A 50 -2.26 -0.23 -2.54
C ARG A 50 -2.03 -0.46 -4.03
N LYS A 51 -2.75 -1.40 -4.64
CA LYS A 51 -2.65 -1.68 -6.08
C LYS A 51 -3.16 -0.52 -6.95
N SER A 52 -4.00 0.34 -6.38
CA SER A 52 -4.55 1.52 -7.08
C SER A 52 -3.61 2.72 -7.06
N LEU A 53 -2.52 2.67 -6.29
CA LEU A 53 -1.58 3.79 -6.17
C LEU A 53 -0.58 3.80 -7.32
N GLN A 54 -0.46 4.94 -7.97
CA GLN A 54 0.58 5.22 -8.95
C GLN A 54 1.51 6.27 -8.36
N ARG A 55 2.82 6.06 -8.44
CA ARG A 55 3.79 7.05 -7.96
C ARG A 55 3.59 8.34 -8.75
N ALA A 56 3.43 9.46 -8.04
CA ALA A 56 3.29 10.77 -8.63
C ALA A 56 4.56 11.57 -8.38
N GLU A 57 4.92 12.41 -9.34
CA GLU A 57 5.87 13.49 -9.07
C GLU A 57 5.22 14.47 -8.09
N PRO A 58 6.00 15.14 -7.23
CA PRO A 58 5.46 16.19 -6.41
C PRO A 58 5.06 17.36 -7.34
N ASP A 59 3.78 17.42 -7.73
CA ASP A 59 3.24 18.56 -8.47
C ASP A 59 3.45 19.87 -7.68
N GLU A 60 3.64 21.00 -8.36
CA GLU A 60 3.59 22.34 -7.74
C GLU A 60 2.27 22.51 -6.96
N GLU A 61 2.36 23.08 -5.77
CA GLU A 61 1.32 23.10 -4.73
C GLU A 61 -0.11 23.35 -5.26
N PRO A 62 -1.07 22.43 -5.04
CA PRO A 62 -2.46 22.84 -4.97
C PRO A 62 -2.70 23.56 -3.64
N ALA A 63 -3.30 24.74 -3.72
CA ALA A 63 -3.78 25.51 -2.58
C ALA A 63 -4.81 24.68 -1.77
N ASP A 64 -4.63 24.64 -0.44
CA ASP A 64 -5.66 24.29 0.55
C ASP A 64 -6.29 22.88 0.48
N SER A 65 -5.51 21.85 0.11
CA SER A 65 -6.00 20.46 0.20
C SER A 65 -5.98 19.95 1.65
N HIS A 66 -7.15 19.59 2.18
CA HIS A 66 -7.26 18.80 3.40
C HIS A 66 -7.01 17.32 3.09
N TYR A 67 -6.21 16.66 3.92
CA TYR A 67 -5.91 15.24 3.76
C TYR A 67 -6.41 14.42 4.94
N ARG A 68 -7.18 13.37 4.68
CA ARG A 68 -7.67 12.45 5.71
C ARG A 68 -6.87 11.17 5.77
N MET A 69 -6.56 10.67 6.97
CA MET A 69 -5.93 9.37 7.16
C MET A 69 -6.89 8.25 6.76
N ILE A 70 -6.42 7.34 5.89
CA ILE A 70 -7.22 6.18 5.46
C ILE A 70 -6.62 4.83 5.86
N TRP A 71 -5.29 4.75 6.00
CA TRP A 71 -4.59 3.54 6.41
C TRP A 71 -3.37 3.87 7.24
N ARG A 72 -3.08 3.00 8.20
CA ARG A 72 -1.87 3.02 9.00
C ARG A 72 -1.25 1.64 9.03
N GLU A 73 0.04 1.59 8.77
CA GLU A 73 0.89 0.43 9.01
C GLU A 73 1.81 0.72 10.18
N HIS A 74 2.01 -0.29 11.01
CA HIS A 74 3.00 -0.26 12.07
C HIS A 74 3.84 -1.52 12.01
N GLN A 75 5.16 -1.34 11.97
CA GLN A 75 6.16 -2.37 11.85
C GLN A 75 7.13 -2.25 13.03
N GLN A 76 7.20 -3.28 13.86
CA GLN A 76 8.07 -3.30 15.03
C GLN A 76 8.42 -4.74 15.38
N GLY A 77 9.71 -5.04 15.59
CA GLY A 77 10.07 -6.30 16.23
C GLY A 77 9.65 -7.55 15.48
N GLY A 78 9.65 -7.53 14.14
CA GLY A 78 9.18 -8.66 13.32
C GLY A 78 7.65 -8.78 13.24
N ARG A 79 6.92 -7.77 13.73
CA ARG A 79 5.46 -7.66 13.61
C ARG A 79 5.12 -6.57 12.61
N HIS A 80 4.07 -6.81 11.83
CA HIS A 80 3.48 -5.86 10.90
C HIS A 80 1.97 -5.83 11.15
N THR A 81 1.44 -4.69 11.52
CA THR A 81 -0.01 -4.49 11.72
C THR A 81 -0.53 -3.43 10.76
N VAL A 82 -1.73 -3.63 10.24
CA VAL A 82 -2.42 -2.69 9.35
C VAL A 82 -3.79 -2.37 9.94
N SER A 83 -4.09 -1.08 10.07
CA SER A 83 -5.40 -0.59 10.53
C SER A 83 -5.95 0.49 9.61
N ARG A 84 -7.28 0.55 9.55
CA ARG A 84 -7.98 1.61 8.84
C ARG A 84 -7.85 2.92 9.62
N GLY A 85 -7.66 4.03 8.90
CA GLY A 85 -7.77 5.36 9.48
C GLY A 85 -9.22 5.64 9.87
N ASP A 86 -9.42 6.26 11.03
CA ASP A 86 -10.75 6.70 11.48
C ASP A 86 -11.24 7.96 10.76
N GLY A 87 -10.46 8.51 9.83
CA GLY A 87 -10.74 9.73 9.10
C GLY A 87 -10.66 11.01 9.94
N THR A 88 -10.37 10.92 11.25
CA THR A 88 -10.33 12.08 12.16
C THR A 88 -8.97 12.77 12.17
N THR A 89 -7.91 12.04 11.82
CA THR A 89 -6.57 12.62 11.69
C THR A 89 -6.44 13.31 10.34
N VAL A 90 -6.47 14.64 10.37
CA VAL A 90 -6.26 15.50 9.20
C VAL A 90 -4.81 15.98 9.21
N MET A 91 -4.11 15.81 8.09
CA MET A 91 -2.83 16.47 7.88
C MET A 91 -3.12 17.90 7.37
N PRO A 92 -2.76 18.96 8.13
CA PRO A 92 -3.23 20.32 7.87
C PRO A 92 -2.59 20.99 6.65
N THR A 93 -1.46 20.47 6.17
CA THR A 93 -0.76 20.93 4.97
C THR A 93 -0.07 19.75 4.31
N ARG A 94 0.09 19.80 2.97
CA ARG A 94 1.00 18.91 2.25
C ARG A 94 2.33 18.95 3.00
N GLY A 95 2.80 17.80 3.48
CA GLY A 95 4.08 17.76 4.19
C GLY A 95 5.10 18.44 3.31
N GLU A 96 5.70 19.54 3.80
CA GLU A 96 6.91 20.08 3.17
C GLU A 96 7.82 18.88 2.94
N SER A 97 8.47 18.80 1.77
CA SER A 97 9.44 17.75 1.50
C SER A 97 10.62 17.91 2.45
N GLY A 98 10.43 17.48 3.69
CA GLY A 98 11.38 17.53 4.78
C GLY A 98 11.93 16.14 4.90
N VAL A 99 13.19 15.99 4.53
CA VAL A 99 13.99 14.83 4.90
C VAL A 99 14.54 15.12 6.29
N ASP A 100 13.67 15.15 7.30
CA ASP A 100 14.16 14.75 8.62
C ASP A 100 14.52 13.27 8.44
N GLU A 101 15.71 12.83 8.85
CA GLU A 101 16.25 11.51 8.49
C GLU A 101 15.32 10.33 8.86
N LEU A 102 14.32 10.62 9.68
CA LEU A 102 13.33 9.71 10.25
C LEU A 102 11.91 9.88 9.66
N ILE A 103 11.65 10.87 8.80
CA ILE A 103 10.33 11.12 8.20
C ILE A 103 10.47 11.30 6.69
N GLN A 104 9.76 10.48 5.90
CA GLN A 104 9.72 10.62 4.44
C GLN A 104 8.29 10.81 3.94
N TYR A 105 8.15 11.70 2.97
CA TYR A 105 6.89 11.98 2.29
C TYR A 105 6.99 11.44 0.86
N THR A 106 6.06 10.55 0.48
CA THR A 106 5.97 10.02 -0.89
C THR A 106 4.58 10.31 -1.46
N HIS A 107 4.56 10.88 -2.66
CA HIS A 107 3.33 11.22 -3.38
C HIS A 107 2.86 10.10 -4.29
N PHE A 108 1.56 9.87 -4.28
CA PHE A 108 0.88 8.92 -5.14
C PHE A 108 -0.40 9.56 -5.69
N ARG A 109 -0.83 9.04 -6.84
CA ARG A 109 -2.14 9.31 -7.42
C ARG A 109 -2.98 8.04 -7.31
N ALA A 110 -4.18 8.15 -6.75
CA ALA A 110 -5.15 7.08 -6.77
C ALA A 110 -5.82 6.96 -8.16
N VAL A 111 -6.41 5.81 -8.46
CA VAL A 111 -7.15 5.56 -9.72
C VAL A 111 -8.32 6.51 -9.97
N ASP A 112 -8.87 7.10 -8.90
CA ASP A 112 -9.95 8.08 -8.98
C ASP A 112 -9.43 9.53 -9.16
N GLY A 113 -8.12 9.70 -9.34
CA GLY A 113 -7.48 10.99 -9.58
C GLY A 113 -7.13 11.78 -8.31
N ARG A 114 -7.50 11.29 -7.12
CA ARG A 114 -7.18 11.96 -5.86
C ARG A 114 -5.70 11.83 -5.52
N ASP A 115 -5.16 12.89 -4.93
CA ASP A 115 -3.80 12.90 -4.39
C ASP A 115 -3.73 12.08 -3.10
N VAL A 116 -2.64 11.34 -2.95
CA VAL A 116 -2.39 10.45 -1.84
C VAL A 116 -0.98 10.69 -1.32
N ILE A 117 -0.87 10.96 -0.03
CA ILE A 117 0.41 11.16 0.63
C ILE A 117 0.69 9.98 1.54
N LEU A 118 1.80 9.30 1.30
CA LEU A 118 2.38 8.34 2.21
C LEU A 118 3.40 9.06 3.08
N VAL A 119 3.19 9.03 4.39
CA VAL A 119 4.17 9.49 5.37
C VAL A 119 4.76 8.27 6.05
N THR A 120 6.06 8.05 5.89
CA THR A 120 6.79 7.03 6.63
C THR A 120 7.57 7.68 7.76
N TYR A 121 7.49 7.07 8.94
CA TYR A 121 8.27 7.42 10.12
C TYR A 121 9.13 6.21 10.46
N GLU A 122 10.44 6.37 10.50
CA GLU A 122 11.36 5.35 10.99
C GLU A 122 12.01 5.85 12.27
N ARG A 123 12.13 4.99 13.28
CA ARG A 123 12.92 5.29 14.47
C ARG A 123 13.84 4.11 14.77
N PRO A 124 15.11 4.37 15.11
CA PRO A 124 15.99 3.31 15.57
C PRO A 124 15.42 2.71 16.86
N CYS A 125 15.23 1.40 16.86
CA CYS A 125 14.89 0.61 18.03
C CYS A 125 15.56 -0.77 17.89
N ALA A 126 15.51 -1.63 18.92
CA ALA A 126 16.27 -2.90 18.94
C ALA A 126 16.05 -3.78 17.68
N MET A 127 14.86 -3.70 17.06
CA MET A 127 14.61 -4.14 15.68
C MET A 127 13.69 -3.10 15.03
N ILE A 128 14.18 -2.40 13.98
CA ILE A 128 13.58 -1.27 13.23
C ILE A 128 12.09 -1.01 13.53
N CYS A 129 11.78 0.22 13.94
CA CYS A 129 10.42 0.67 14.22
C CYS A 129 9.99 1.60 13.09
N ARG A 130 9.15 1.11 12.18
CA ARG A 130 8.62 1.87 11.04
C ARG A 130 7.12 2.03 11.17
N SER A 131 6.60 3.21 10.89
CA SER A 131 5.17 3.45 10.70
C SER A 131 4.95 4.07 9.34
N ALA A 132 3.93 3.62 8.62
CA ALA A 132 3.57 4.17 7.32
C ALA A 132 2.10 4.60 7.37
N ILE A 133 1.81 5.84 6.99
CA ILE A 133 0.46 6.40 7.09
C ILE A 133 0.05 6.93 5.73
N TYR A 134 -1.08 6.46 5.22
CA TYR A 134 -1.65 6.92 3.97
C TYR A 134 -2.75 7.94 4.25
N TYR A 135 -2.60 9.11 3.64
CA TYR A 135 -3.59 10.16 3.63
C TYR A 135 -4.10 10.40 2.22
N VAL A 136 -5.37 10.77 2.07
CA VAL A 136 -6.00 11.08 0.77
C VAL A 136 -6.61 12.47 0.83
N ALA A 137 -6.46 13.23 -0.26
CA ALA A 137 -7.11 14.52 -0.42
C ALA A 137 -8.64 14.38 -0.38
N GLU A 138 -9.29 15.32 0.31
CA GLU A 138 -10.76 15.47 0.35
C GLU A 138 -11.29 16.31 -0.82
#